data_AF-A0A7Y2YDN5-F1
#
_entry.id   AF-A0A7Y2YDN5-F1
#
_cell.length_a   1.000
_cell.length_b   1.000
_cell.length_c   1.000
_cell.angle_alpha   90.00
_cell.angle_beta   90.00
_cell.angle_gamma   90.00
#
_symmetry.space_group_name_H-M   'P 1'
#
loop_
_entity.id
_entity.type
_entity.pdbx_description
1 polymer ?
#
loop_
_entity_poly.entity_id
_entity_poly.type
_entity_poly.pdbx_seq_one_letter_code
_entity_poly.pdbx_strand_id
1 'polypeptide(L)'
;MLHFSYPWVFLLLPLPLLIRRLFPAYREARLAVRVPFLEHLSRLTGQKAAEGAALVRRRPLQRVQLLIGWLALVVALARPVWMEDPLVRELPMRDLLVALDLSGSMETRDFSAEDGSPVERLDAAKQV
;
A
#
# COMPACT_ATOMS: atom_id res chain seq x y z
N MET A 1 0.00 -11.75 10.22
CA MET A 1 -1.31 -11.89 9.51
C MET A 1 -1.30 -11.08 8.22
N LEU A 2 -1.85 -11.60 7.11
CA LEU A 2 -1.98 -10.84 5.86
C LEU A 2 -3.13 -9.83 5.97
N HIS A 3 -2.86 -8.57 5.67
CA HIS A 3 -3.84 -7.49 5.70
C HIS A 3 -3.71 -6.60 4.47
N PHE A 4 -4.85 -6.13 3.96
CA PHE A 4 -4.90 -5.20 2.83
C PHE A 4 -5.14 -3.79 3.37
N SER A 5 -4.23 -2.85 3.08
CA SER A 5 -4.38 -1.48 3.58
C SER A 5 -5.57 -0.76 2.91
N TYR A 6 -5.89 -1.14 1.66
CA TYR A 6 -6.94 -0.51 0.86
C TYR A 6 -7.91 -1.57 0.31
N PRO A 7 -8.75 -2.19 1.16
CA PRO A 7 -9.65 -3.25 0.73
C PRO A 7 -10.72 -2.76 -0.26
N TRP A 8 -11.06 -1.46 -0.24
CA TRP A 8 -12.01 -0.86 -1.18
C TRP A 8 -11.54 -0.90 -2.65
N VAL A 9 -10.25 -1.09 -2.90
CA VAL A 9 -9.68 -1.22 -4.25
C VAL A 9 -10.24 -2.45 -4.98
N PHE A 10 -10.70 -3.49 -4.26
CA PHE A 10 -11.36 -4.65 -4.87
C PHE A 10 -12.67 -4.29 -5.59
N LEU A 11 -13.25 -3.11 -5.34
CA LEU A 11 -14.36 -2.59 -6.15
C LEU A 11 -13.98 -2.32 -7.62
N LEU A 12 -12.68 -2.31 -7.96
CA LEU A 12 -12.19 -2.24 -9.34
C LEU A 12 -12.24 -3.59 -10.07
N LEU A 13 -12.43 -4.72 -9.38
CA LEU A 13 -12.56 -6.03 -10.02
C LEU A 13 -13.60 -6.08 -11.16
N PRO A 14 -14.82 -5.53 -11.02
CA PRO A 14 -15.80 -5.52 -12.11
C PRO A 14 -15.49 -4.53 -13.25
N LEU A 15 -14.48 -3.66 -13.12
CA LEU A 15 -14.21 -2.57 -14.07
C LEU A 15 -14.01 -3.07 -15.52
N PRO A 16 -13.22 -4.12 -15.81
CA PRO A 16 -13.05 -4.61 -17.19
C PRO A 16 -14.35 -5.11 -17.80
N LEU A 17 -15.24 -5.69 -16.98
CA LEU A 17 -16.55 -6.16 -17.41
C LEU A 17 -17.50 -4.99 -17.70
N LEU A 18 -17.45 -3.96 -16.86
CA LEU A 18 -18.20 -2.72 -17.02
C LEU A 18 -17.79 -1.98 -18.30
N ILE A 19 -16.48 -1.83 -18.53
CA ILE A 19 -15.94 -1.21 -19.74
C ILE A 19 -16.39 -1.98 -20.98
N ARG A 20 -16.34 -3.32 -20.94
CA ARG A 20 -16.80 -4.16 -22.05
C ARG A 20 -18.30 -4.01 -22.35
N ARG A 21 -19.12 -3.70 -21.34
CA ARG A 21 -20.58 -3.53 -21.50
C ARG A 21 -20.95 -2.10 -21.92
N LEU A 22 -20.23 -1.10 -21.43
CA LEU A 22 -20.53 0.32 -21.64
C LEU A 22 -19.92 0.89 -22.93
N PHE A 23 -18.75 0.38 -23.35
CA PHE A 23 -18.03 0.92 -24.50
C PHE A 23 -18.17 0.04 -25.74
N PRO A 24 -18.28 0.64 -26.94
CA PRO A 24 -18.28 -0.11 -28.18
C PRO A 24 -16.95 -0.84 -28.38
N ALA A 25 -17.00 -2.00 -29.02
CA ALA A 25 -15.81 -2.76 -29.33
C ALA A 25 -14.86 -1.93 -30.21
N TYR A 26 -13.58 -1.91 -29.85
CA TYR A 26 -12.56 -1.26 -30.66
C TYR A 26 -12.49 -1.91 -32.04
N ARG A 27 -12.72 -1.10 -33.08
CA ARG A 27 -12.69 -1.50 -34.48
C ARG A 27 -11.33 -1.10 -35.05
N GLU A 28 -10.52 -2.09 -35.39
CA GLU A 28 -9.23 -1.84 -36.03
C GLU A 28 -9.45 -1.63 -37.54
N ALA A 29 -9.03 -0.47 -38.05
CA ALA A 29 -9.10 -0.18 -39.47
C ALA A 29 -8.08 -1.07 -40.21
N ARG A 30 -8.57 -2.10 -40.91
CA ARG A 30 -7.72 -2.89 -41.79
C ARG A 30 -7.54 -2.17 -43.12
N LEU A 31 -6.30 -2.16 -43.62
CA LEU A 31 -6.01 -1.78 -45.00
C LEU A 31 -6.84 -2.68 -45.93
N ALA A 32 -7.82 -2.07 -46.60
CA ALA A 32 -8.64 -2.70 -47.60
C ALA A 32 -8.46 -1.96 -48.92
N VAL A 33 -8.37 -2.72 -50.01
CA VAL A 33 -8.32 -2.15 -51.36
C VAL A 33 -9.72 -1.63 -51.71
N ARG A 34 -9.84 -0.32 -51.87
CA ARG A 34 -11.09 0.33 -52.25
C ARG A 34 -11.26 0.24 -53.76
N VAL A 35 -12.11 -0.66 -54.23
CA VAL A 35 -12.43 -0.83 -55.65
C VAL A 35 -13.73 -0.09 -56.01
N PRO A 36 -13.83 0.56 -57.18
CA PRO A 36 -15.00 1.35 -57.57
C PRO A 36 -16.26 0.50 -57.88
N PHE A 37 -16.15 -0.82 -57.86
CA PHE A 37 -17.23 -1.78 -58.16
C PHE A 37 -17.50 -2.76 -57.00
N LEU A 38 -17.17 -2.36 -55.76
CA LEU A 38 -17.36 -3.20 -54.57
C LEU A 38 -18.82 -3.66 -54.40
N GLU A 39 -19.79 -2.78 -54.68
CA GLU A 39 -21.21 -3.11 -54.63
C GLU A 39 -21.60 -4.18 -55.65
N HIS A 40 -21.08 -4.08 -56.88
CA HIS A 40 -21.32 -5.07 -57.92
C HIS A 40 -20.73 -6.44 -57.53
N LEU A 41 -19.51 -6.48 -57.01
CA LEU A 41 -18.90 -7.72 -56.53
C LEU A 41 -19.70 -8.34 -55.38
N SER A 42 -20.17 -7.54 -54.42
CA SER A 42 -20.96 -8.03 -53.28
C SER A 42 -22.28 -8.67 -53.70
N ARG A 43 -22.93 -8.14 -54.74
CA ARG A 43 -24.16 -8.69 -55.31
C ARG A 43 -23.92 -9.98 -56.07
N LEU A 44 -22.84 -10.05 -56.87
CA LEU A 44 -22.51 -11.24 -57.67
C LEU A 44 -22.02 -12.42 -56.82
N THR A 45 -21.29 -12.14 -55.74
CA THR A 45 -20.78 -13.18 -54.83
C THR A 45 -21.75 -13.53 -53.70
N GLY A 46 -22.82 -12.75 -53.50
CA GLY A 46 -23.72 -12.88 -52.36
C GLY A 46 -23.06 -12.57 -51.00
N GLN A 47 -21.80 -12.13 -51.00
CA GLN A 47 -21.05 -11.77 -49.80
C GLN A 47 -21.24 -10.29 -49.54
N LYS A 48 -21.97 -9.94 -48.48
CA LYS A 48 -22.02 -8.56 -47.99
C LYS A 48 -20.59 -8.13 -47.64
N ALA A 49 -20.18 -6.96 -48.12
CA ALA A 49 -18.93 -6.34 -47.70
C ALA A 49 -18.92 -6.32 -46.16
N ALA A 50 -17.98 -7.03 -45.54
CA ALA A 50 -17.81 -6.95 -44.10
C ALA A 50 -17.58 -5.48 -43.77
N GLU A 51 -18.43 -4.88 -42.92
CA GLU A 51 -18.15 -3.56 -42.36
C GLU A 51 -16.70 -3.58 -41.89
N GLY A 52 -15.88 -2.65 -42.43
CA GLY A 52 -14.41 -2.70 -42.46
C GLY A 52 -13.69 -2.69 -41.12
N ALA A 53 -13.98 -3.64 -40.27
CA ALA A 53 -13.33 -3.90 -39.01
C ALA A 53 -13.53 -5.38 -38.69
N ALA A 54 -12.60 -6.22 -39.16
CA ALA A 54 -12.51 -7.57 -38.63
C ALA A 54 -12.28 -7.41 -37.11
N LEU A 55 -13.28 -7.74 -36.30
CA LEU A 55 -13.13 -7.80 -34.85
C LEU A 55 -11.95 -8.73 -34.57
N VAL A 56 -10.86 -8.16 -34.03
CA VAL A 56 -9.66 -8.91 -33.69
C VAL A 56 -10.07 -9.94 -32.65
N ARG A 57 -10.20 -11.20 -33.08
CA ARG A 57 -10.63 -12.29 -32.22
C ARG A 57 -9.47 -12.62 -31.29
N ARG A 58 -9.49 -12.04 -30.08
CA ARG A 58 -8.49 -12.30 -29.05
C ARG A 58 -8.42 -13.81 -28.76
N ARG A 59 -7.22 -14.37 -28.82
CA ARG A 59 -6.94 -15.77 -28.47
C ARG A 59 -7.32 -16.04 -27.01
N PRO A 60 -7.79 -17.25 -26.65
CA PRO A 60 -8.19 -17.56 -25.27
C PRO A 60 -7.05 -17.31 -24.28
N LEU A 61 -5.81 -17.66 -24.64
CA LEU A 61 -4.62 -17.40 -23.83
C LEU A 61 -4.42 -15.91 -23.51
N GLN A 62 -4.62 -15.03 -24.51
CA GLN A 62 -4.50 -13.59 -24.32
C GLN A 62 -5.55 -13.05 -23.33
N ARG A 63 -6.75 -13.65 -23.30
CA ARG A 63 -7.78 -13.28 -22.31
C ARG A 63 -7.38 -13.69 -20.90
N VAL A 64 -6.84 -14.89 -20.74
CA VAL A 64 -6.35 -15.39 -19.44
C VAL A 64 -5.22 -14.50 -18.92
N GLN A 65 -4.24 -14.17 -19.76
CA GLN A 65 -3.15 -13.26 -19.40
C GLN A 65 -3.66 -11.88 -18.97
N LEU A 66 -4.63 -11.32 -19.70
CA LEU A 66 -5.23 -10.03 -19.35
C LEU A 66 -5.94 -10.09 -17.99
N LEU A 67 -6.67 -11.18 -17.73
CA LEU A 67 -7.37 -11.39 -16.46
C LEU A 67 -6.39 -11.53 -15.30
N ILE A 68 -5.33 -12.33 -15.46
CA ILE A 68 -4.30 -12.51 -14.44
C ILE A 68 -3.58 -11.19 -14.17
N GLY A 69 -3.18 -10.47 -15.22
CA GLY A 69 -2.53 -9.17 -15.09
C GLY A 69 -3.43 -8.15 -14.37
N TRP A 70 -4.72 -8.14 -14.68
CA TRP A 70 -5.69 -7.28 -13.99
C TRP A 70 -5.83 -7.64 -12.50
N LEU A 71 -5.97 -8.93 -12.17
CA LEU A 71 -6.05 -9.40 -10.79
C LEU A 71 -4.78 -9.04 -10.01
N ALA A 72 -3.60 -9.27 -10.60
CA ALA A 72 -2.33 -8.93 -9.99
C ALA A 72 -2.20 -7.41 -9.72
N LEU A 73 -2.65 -6.58 -10.66
CA LEU A 73 -2.65 -5.12 -10.50
C LEU A 73 -3.59 -4.65 -9.37
N VAL A 74 -4.81 -5.20 -9.31
CA VAL A 74 -5.77 -4.87 -8.24
C VAL A 74 -5.24 -5.33 -6.87
N VAL A 75 -4.67 -6.54 -6.79
CA VAL A 75 -4.06 -7.06 -5.56
C VAL A 75 -2.88 -6.19 -5.13
N ALA A 76 -2.01 -5.78 -6.06
CA ALA A 76 -0.89 -4.90 -5.76
C ALA A 76 -1.36 -3.54 -5.22
N LEU A 77 -2.38 -2.95 -5.84
CA LEU A 77 -2.99 -1.69 -5.39
C LEU A 77 -3.67 -1.79 -4.02
N ALA A 78 -4.24 -2.96 -3.68
CA ALA A 78 -4.84 -3.21 -2.36
C ALA A 78 -3.80 -3.20 -1.21
N ARG A 79 -2.50 -3.13 -1.55
CA ARG A 79 -1.35 -3.05 -0.64
C ARG A 79 -1.37 -4.17 0.41
N PRO A 80 -1.04 -5.41 0.01
CA PRO A 80 -0.89 -6.52 0.93
C PRO A 80 0.30 -6.25 1.86
N VAL A 81 0.04 -6.26 3.16
CA VAL A 81 1.04 -6.07 4.21
C VAL A 81 0.99 -7.28 5.12
N TRP A 82 2.17 -7.80 5.46
CA TRP A 82 2.31 -8.80 6.51
C TRP A 82 2.47 -8.06 7.84
N MET A 83 1.44 -8.13 8.70
CA MET A 83 1.54 -7.62 10.06
C MET A 83 2.16 -8.68 10.96
N GLU A 84 3.23 -8.32 11.65
CA GLU A 84 3.82 -9.10 12.74
C GLU A 84 3.04 -8.88 14.03
N ASP A 85 3.17 -9.81 14.97
CA ASP A 85 2.56 -9.64 16.28
C ASP A 85 3.19 -8.45 17.01
N PRO A 86 2.41 -7.70 17.80
CA PRO A 86 2.92 -6.54 18.51
C PRO A 86 4.06 -6.95 19.46
N LEU A 87 5.20 -6.26 19.34
CA LEU A 87 6.33 -6.45 20.25
C LEU A 87 5.99 -5.82 21.60
N VAL A 88 5.62 -6.65 22.57
CA VAL A 88 5.41 -6.21 23.96
C VAL A 88 6.78 -5.92 24.56
N ARG A 89 7.08 -4.63 24.79
CA ARG A 89 8.23 -4.22 25.59
C ARG A 89 7.80 -4.06 27.03
N GLU A 90 8.12 -5.05 27.86
CA GLU A 90 8.05 -4.89 29.31
C GLU A 90 9.25 -4.08 29.77
N LEU A 91 9.04 -2.78 30.00
CA LEU A 91 10.01 -1.94 30.66
C LEU A 91 9.92 -2.24 32.16
N PRO A 92 10.97 -2.78 32.81
CA PRO A 92 10.95 -2.95 34.25
C PRO A 92 10.93 -1.56 34.89
N MET A 93 9.77 -1.15 35.40
CA MET A 93 9.71 -0.08 36.36
C MET A 93 10.36 -0.60 37.65
N ARG A 94 11.54 -0.07 37.99
CA ARG A 94 12.14 -0.32 39.30
C ARG A 94 11.51 0.64 40.29
N ASP A 95 10.91 0.09 41.34
CA ASP A 95 10.50 0.88 42.49
C ASP A 95 11.77 1.33 43.24
N LEU A 96 11.96 2.63 43.36
CA LEU A 96 13.09 3.24 44.07
C LEU A 96 12.59 3.85 45.38
N LEU A 97 13.08 3.34 46.50
CA LEU A 97 12.91 3.95 47.82
C LEU A 97 14.22 4.64 48.20
N VAL A 98 14.20 5.97 48.30
CA VAL A 98 15.34 6.76 48.79
C VAL A 98 15.09 7.09 50.26
N ALA A 99 15.94 6.56 51.15
CA ALA A 99 15.92 6.87 52.57
C ALA A 99 17.06 7.83 52.89
N LEU A 100 16.72 8.99 53.46
CA LEU A 100 17.67 10.01 53.90
C LEU A 100 17.63 10.12 55.43
N ASP A 101 18.80 10.15 56.06
CA ASP A 101 18.92 10.49 57.48
C ASP A 101 18.76 12.01 57.65
N LEU A 102 18.07 12.42 58.71
CA LEU A 102 17.85 13.82 59.11
C LEU A 102 18.35 14.08 60.53
N SER A 103 19.21 13.20 61.06
CA SER A 103 19.87 13.40 62.34
C SER A 103 20.71 14.68 62.35
N GLY A 104 20.97 15.24 63.53
CA GLY A 104 21.79 16.47 63.66
C GLY A 104 23.23 16.33 63.11
N SER A 105 23.71 15.11 62.85
CA SER A 105 24.98 14.91 62.14
C SER A 105 24.95 15.42 60.70
N MET A 106 23.77 15.58 60.12
CA MET A 106 23.58 16.03 58.74
C MET A 106 23.74 17.55 58.55
N GLU A 107 23.73 18.32 59.65
CA GLU A 107 24.06 19.76 59.66
C GLU A 107 25.58 20.01 59.68
N THR A 108 26.41 18.95 59.72
CA THR A 108 27.87 19.09 59.69
C THR A 108 28.32 19.61 58.33
N ARG A 109 29.17 20.66 58.33
CA ARG A 109 29.71 21.29 57.12
C ARG A 109 31.08 20.75 56.74
N ASP A 110 31.11 19.49 56.32
CA ASP A 110 32.32 18.78 55.94
C ASP A 110 32.35 18.28 54.49
N PHE A 111 31.32 18.61 53.70
CA PHE A 111 31.30 18.41 52.24
C PHE A 111 31.71 19.69 51.52
N SER A 112 32.25 19.57 50.32
CA SER A 112 32.62 20.72 49.48
C SER A 112 31.68 20.85 48.30
N ALA A 113 31.12 22.04 48.08
CA ALA A 113 30.39 22.36 46.86
C ALA A 113 31.34 22.51 45.66
N GLU A 114 30.79 22.64 44.45
CA GLU A 114 31.58 22.83 43.22
C GLU A 114 32.51 24.05 43.27
N ASP A 115 32.16 25.09 44.05
CA ASP A 115 32.95 26.29 44.27
C ASP A 115 33.99 26.16 45.41
N GLY A 116 34.09 24.99 46.04
CA GLY A 116 34.98 24.70 47.16
C GLY A 116 34.48 25.20 48.52
N SER A 117 33.28 25.79 48.60
CA SER A 117 32.69 26.20 49.88
C SER A 117 32.21 24.99 50.70
N PRO A 118 32.34 25.02 52.04
CA PRO A 118 31.87 23.93 52.89
C PRO A 118 30.35 23.95 53.00
N VAL A 119 29.71 22.83 52.66
CA VAL A 119 28.24 22.64 52.69
C VAL A 119 27.83 21.52 53.64
N GLU A 120 26.58 21.58 54.09
CA GLU A 120 25.98 20.59 54.98
C GLU A 120 25.80 19.25 54.26
N ARG A 121 25.99 18.13 54.97
CA ARG A 121 25.84 16.77 54.40
C ARG A 121 24.48 16.56 53.75
N LEU A 122 23.42 17.08 54.37
CA LEU A 122 22.06 17.00 53.83
C LEU A 122 21.94 17.72 52.48
N ASP A 123 22.57 18.88 52.34
CA ASP A 123 22.52 19.66 51.11
C ASP A 123 23.37 19.05 50.00
N ALA A 124 24.51 18.43 50.36
CA ALA A 124 25.29 17.62 49.42
C ALA A 124 24.49 16.40 48.92
N ALA A 125 23.76 15.72 49.80
CA ALA A 125 22.95 14.55 49.42
C ALA A 125 21.79 14.88 48.46
N LYS A 126 21.27 16.11 48.48
CA LYS A 126 20.22 16.58 47.55
C LYS A 126 20.73 16.87 46.13
N GLN A 127 22.05 16.97 45.94
CA GLN A 127 22.65 17.33 44.65
C GLN A 127 22.98 16.11 43.76
N VAL A 128 22.77 14.89 44.27
CA VAL A 128 22.99 13.61 43.57
C VAL A 128 21.66 13.04 43.07
#